data_AF-A0A962RKJ7-F1
#
_entry.id   AF-A0A962RKJ7-F1
#
_cell.length_a   1.000
_cell.length_b   1.000
_cell.length_c   1.000
_cell.angle_alpha   90.00
_cell.angle_beta   90.00
_cell.angle_gamma   90.00
#
_symmetry.space_group_name_H-M   'P 1'
#
loop_
_entity.id
_entity.type
_entity.pdbx_description
1 polymer ?
#
loop_
_entity_poly.entity_id
_entity_poly.type
_entity_poly.pdbx_seq_one_letter_code
_entity_poly.pdbx_strand_id
1 'polypeptide(L)'
;DAGYGTWYLEDLVGKKKAKEMWYCNPKLTAREALELGLINRVVPDEALAAETRKFAEEVAARGSFALASVKAAFNARHGGVSGLSRMAHDLLLAGYLPGREAKELNKSFAERRAPDADEFGH
;
A
#
# COMPACT_ATOMS: atom_id res chain seq x y z
N ASP A 1 7.37 -15.93 9.37
CA ASP A 1 7.65 -16.78 8.18
C ASP A 1 8.96 -16.33 7.55
N ALA A 2 9.64 -17.18 6.79
CA ALA A 2 10.89 -16.83 6.11
C ALA A 2 10.69 -15.91 4.89
N GLY A 3 9.44 -15.61 4.52
CA GLY A 3 9.06 -14.67 3.48
C GLY A 3 8.95 -13.26 4.03
N TYR A 4 7.74 -12.69 4.06
CA TYR A 4 7.47 -11.30 4.45
C TYR A 4 8.11 -10.93 5.79
N GLY A 5 8.02 -11.81 6.79
CA GLY A 5 8.53 -11.54 8.13
C GLY A 5 10.03 -11.26 8.22
N THR A 6 10.87 -11.70 7.26
CA THR A 6 12.31 -11.45 7.31
C THR A 6 12.67 -10.07 6.77
N TRP A 7 12.32 -9.79 5.52
CA TRP A 7 12.74 -8.56 4.85
C TRP A 7 11.88 -7.34 5.20
N TYR A 8 10.58 -7.49 5.49
CA TYR A 8 9.82 -6.35 6.05
C TYR A 8 10.36 -5.95 7.41
N LEU A 9 10.75 -6.93 8.24
CA LEU A 9 11.39 -6.62 9.52
C LEU A 9 12.75 -5.94 9.33
N GLU A 10 13.56 -6.38 8.35
CA GLU A 10 14.79 -5.67 7.99
C GLU A 10 14.54 -4.22 7.56
N ASP A 11 13.49 -3.95 6.78
CA ASP A 11 13.12 -2.60 6.37
C ASP A 11 12.64 -1.71 7.54
N LEU A 12 12.03 -2.32 8.57
CA LEU A 12 11.54 -1.60 9.75
C LEU A 12 12.64 -1.29 10.77
N VAL A 13 13.43 -2.31 11.17
CA VAL A 13 14.35 -2.22 12.31
C VAL A 13 15.83 -2.35 11.92
N GLY A 14 16.12 -2.53 10.63
CA GLY A 14 17.46 -2.75 10.10
C GLY A 14 17.95 -4.20 10.21
N LYS A 15 18.91 -4.55 9.33
CA LYS A 15 19.39 -5.93 9.13
C LYS A 15 19.92 -6.61 10.40
N LYS A 16 20.68 -5.89 11.24
CA LYS A 16 21.27 -6.46 12.45
C LYS A 16 20.19 -6.85 13.47
N LYS A 17 19.26 -5.93 13.74
CA LYS A 17 18.20 -6.16 14.72
C LYS A 17 17.17 -7.17 14.24
N ALA A 18 16.81 -7.15 12.96
CA ALA A 18 15.94 -8.18 12.39
C ALA A 18 16.52 -9.59 12.56
N LYS A 19 17.82 -9.79 12.28
CA LYS A 19 18.50 -11.08 12.49
C LYS A 19 18.56 -11.48 13.96
N GLU A 20 18.89 -10.55 14.84
CA GLU A 20 18.86 -10.78 16.29
C GLU A 20 17.48 -11.23 16.76
N MET A 21 16.40 -10.59 16.29
CA MET A 21 15.03 -10.95 16.64
C MET A 21 14.67 -12.35 16.13
N TRP A 22 15.01 -12.69 14.88
CA TRP A 22 14.75 -14.00 14.30
C TRP A 22 15.55 -15.13 14.95
N TYR A 23 16.82 -14.89 15.31
CA TYR A 23 17.71 -15.93 15.82
C TYR A 23 17.60 -16.12 17.34
N CYS A 24 17.34 -15.04 18.08
CA CYS A 24 17.39 -15.05 19.54
C CYS A 24 16.01 -14.90 20.20
N ASN A 25 14.97 -14.53 19.44
CA ASN A 25 13.60 -14.32 19.95
C ASN A 25 13.54 -13.51 21.27
N PRO A 26 14.15 -12.31 21.31
CA PRO A 26 14.18 -11.49 22.52
C PRO A 26 12.77 -11.02 22.89
N LYS A 27 12.53 -10.86 24.19
CA LYS A 27 11.35 -10.14 24.67
C LYS A 27 11.67 -8.65 24.68
N LEU A 28 10.79 -7.85 24.07
CA LEU A 28 10.93 -6.41 24.00
C LEU A 28 9.81 -5.76 24.81
N THR A 29 10.17 -4.72 25.54
CA THR A 29 9.20 -3.76 26.08
C THR A 29 8.62 -2.91 24.95
N ALA A 30 7.46 -2.30 25.19
CA ALA A 30 6.84 -1.38 24.23
C ALA A 30 7.78 -0.21 23.87
N ARG A 31 8.57 0.26 24.83
CA ARG A 31 9.53 1.36 24.62
C ARG A 31 10.68 0.95 23.70
N GLU A 32 11.29 -0.21 23.92
CA GLU A 32 12.34 -0.73 23.03
C GLU A 32 11.80 -0.96 21.61
N ALA A 33 10.58 -1.48 21.49
CA ALA A 33 9.93 -1.67 20.19
C ALA A 33 9.71 -0.32 19.46
N LEU A 34 9.34 0.75 20.19
CA LEU A 34 9.20 2.09 19.63
C LEU A 34 10.56 2.66 19.19
N GLU A 35 11.59 2.53 20.01
CA GLU A 35 12.94 3.02 19.71
C GLU A 35 13.56 2.30 18.49
N LEU A 36 13.21 1.03 18.28
CA LEU A 36 13.59 0.26 17.09
C LEU A 36 12.81 0.64 15.83
N GLY A 37 11.68 1.37 15.95
CA GLY A 37 10.76 1.66 14.84
C GLY A 37 9.81 0.51 14.49
N LEU A 38 9.67 -0.50 15.37
CA LEU A 38 8.77 -1.63 15.16
C LEU A 38 7.29 -1.25 15.36
N ILE A 39 7.03 -0.29 16.24
CA ILE A 39 5.69 0.25 16.52
C ILE A 39 5.70 1.78 16.43
N ASN A 40 4.53 2.39 16.21
CA ASN A 40 4.45 3.84 15.97
C ASN A 40 4.29 4.69 17.23
N ARG A 41 3.62 4.18 18.27
CA ARG A 41 3.23 4.93 19.48
C ARG A 41 3.18 4.00 20.70
N VAL A 42 3.46 4.54 21.88
CA VAL A 42 3.30 3.87 23.18
C VAL A 42 2.44 4.76 24.07
N VAL A 43 1.43 4.15 24.70
CA VAL A 43 0.45 4.83 25.57
C VAL A 43 0.18 3.97 26.81
N PRO A 44 -0.38 4.52 27.90
CA PRO A 44 -0.88 3.72 29.01
C PRO A 44 -1.92 2.69 28.56
N ASP A 45 -1.98 1.55 29.24
CA ASP A 45 -2.83 0.42 28.84
C ASP A 45 -4.32 0.82 28.79
N GLU A 46 -4.76 1.56 29.81
CA GLU A 46 -6.12 2.09 29.92
C GLU A 46 -6.50 3.09 28.80
N ALA A 47 -5.50 3.68 28.14
CA ALA A 47 -5.69 4.66 27.07
C ALA A 47 -5.60 4.04 25.66
N LEU A 48 -5.21 2.77 25.53
CA LEU A 48 -4.92 2.13 24.24
C LEU A 48 -6.09 2.24 23.26
N ALA A 49 -7.30 1.93 23.71
CA ALA A 49 -8.50 1.97 22.88
C ALA A 49 -8.82 3.39 22.39
N ALA A 50 -8.73 4.38 23.28
CA ALA A 50 -9.01 5.77 22.97
C ALA A 50 -8.00 6.37 21.98
N GLU A 51 -6.70 6.14 22.21
CA GLU A 51 -5.65 6.67 21.32
C GLU A 51 -5.61 5.94 19.97
N THR A 52 -5.93 4.65 19.93
CA THR A 52 -6.12 3.91 18.66
C THR A 52 -7.27 4.50 17.84
N ARG A 53 -8.42 4.76 18.50
CA ARG A 53 -9.58 5.35 17.84
C ARG A 53 -9.28 6.74 17.28
N LYS A 54 -8.64 7.58 18.09
CA LYS A 54 -8.20 8.92 17.70
C LYS A 54 -7.24 8.89 16.50
N PHE A 55 -6.28 7.96 16.50
CA PHE A 55 -5.37 7.80 15.36
C PHE A 55 -6.09 7.33 14.09
N ALA A 56 -7.03 6.40 14.22
CA ALA A 56 -7.85 5.96 13.09
C ALA A 56 -8.70 7.10 12.50
N GLU A 57 -9.27 7.95 13.36
CA GLU A 57 -10.02 9.15 12.94
C GLU A 57 -9.13 10.19 12.25
N GLU A 58 -7.90 10.38 12.72
CA GLU A 58 -6.90 11.24 12.07
C GLU A 58 -6.61 10.78 10.63
N VAL A 59 -6.46 9.46 10.43
CA VAL A 59 -6.27 8.86 9.11
C VAL A 59 -7.55 8.98 8.26
N ALA A 60 -8.71 8.67 8.84
CA ALA A 60 -10.00 8.71 8.15
C ALA A 60 -10.40 10.12 7.70
N ALA A 61 -9.86 11.17 8.35
CA ALA A 61 -10.02 12.56 7.93
C ALA A 61 -9.22 12.94 6.66
N ARG A 62 -8.49 12.01 6.04
CA ARG A 62 -7.78 12.22 4.78
C ARG A 62 -8.57 11.65 3.59
N GLY A 63 -8.25 12.12 2.38
CA GLY A 63 -8.91 11.65 1.16
C GLY A 63 -8.68 10.14 0.94
N SER A 64 -9.77 9.37 0.86
CA SER A 64 -9.73 7.91 0.72
C SER A 64 -8.94 7.45 -0.50
N PHE A 65 -9.10 8.13 -1.64
CA PHE A 65 -8.35 7.84 -2.87
C PHE A 65 -6.85 8.10 -2.69
N ALA A 66 -6.48 9.23 -2.08
CA ALA A 66 -5.07 9.55 -1.83
C ALA A 66 -4.41 8.51 -0.91
N LEU A 67 -5.10 8.10 0.17
CA LEU A 67 -4.62 7.04 1.06
C LEU A 67 -4.49 5.70 0.35
N ALA A 68 -5.46 5.33 -0.49
CA ALA A 68 -5.39 4.10 -1.29
C ALA A 68 -4.18 4.12 -2.23
N SER A 69 -3.94 5.25 -2.92
CA SER A 69 -2.80 5.42 -3.83
C SER A 69 -1.45 5.33 -3.11
N VAL A 70 -1.30 5.98 -1.95
CA VAL A 70 -0.07 5.91 -1.17
C VAL A 70 0.16 4.50 -0.61
N LYS A 71 -0.90 3.82 -0.13
CA LYS A 71 -0.81 2.43 0.32
C LYS A 71 -0.40 1.49 -0.83
N ALA A 72 -0.96 1.69 -2.03
CA ALA A 72 -0.59 0.94 -3.22
C ALA A 72 0.89 1.17 -3.58
N ALA A 73 1.39 2.41 -3.44
CA ALA A 73 2.80 2.73 -3.67
C ALA A 73 3.76 2.03 -2.71
N PHE A 74 3.47 2.03 -1.42
CA PHE A 74 4.26 1.26 -0.46
C PHE A 74 4.24 -0.23 -0.82
N ASN A 75 3.07 -0.81 -1.06
CA ASN A 75 2.95 -2.23 -1.41
C ASN A 75 3.66 -2.58 -2.72
N ALA A 76 3.65 -1.68 -3.71
CA ALA A 76 4.29 -1.92 -5.00
C ALA A 76 5.81 -2.02 -4.88
N ARG A 77 6.44 -1.19 -4.04
CA ARG A 77 7.89 -1.29 -3.74
C ARG A 77 8.26 -2.70 -3.27
N HIS A 78 7.41 -3.29 -2.45
CA HIS A 78 7.64 -4.58 -1.82
C HIS A 78 7.21 -5.76 -2.74
N GLY A 79 6.17 -5.59 -3.55
CA GLY A 79 5.66 -6.63 -4.46
C GLY A 79 6.42 -6.76 -5.79
N GLY A 80 7.34 -5.84 -6.10
CA GLY A 80 8.04 -5.84 -7.38
C GLY A 80 7.07 -5.75 -8.57
N VAL A 81 7.25 -6.59 -9.59
CA VAL A 81 6.41 -6.56 -10.81
C VAL A 81 4.93 -6.79 -10.51
N SER A 82 4.59 -7.69 -9.58
CA SER A 82 3.18 -7.94 -9.23
C SER A 82 2.56 -6.74 -8.50
N GLY A 83 3.33 -6.10 -7.63
CA GLY A 83 2.95 -4.88 -6.95
C GLY A 83 2.74 -3.69 -7.90
N LEU A 84 3.66 -3.49 -8.85
CA LEU A 84 3.53 -2.48 -9.90
C LEU A 84 2.34 -2.75 -10.82
N SER A 85 2.14 -4.01 -11.24
CA SER A 85 0.98 -4.41 -12.03
C SER A 85 -0.32 -4.08 -11.31
N ARG A 86 -0.42 -4.42 -10.02
CA ARG A 86 -1.61 -4.12 -9.22
C ARG A 86 -1.87 -2.62 -9.12
N MET A 87 -0.84 -1.81 -8.86
CA MET A 87 -0.96 -0.35 -8.83
C MET A 87 -1.47 0.19 -10.18
N ALA A 88 -0.90 -0.24 -11.30
CA ALA A 88 -1.32 0.22 -12.63
C ALA A 88 -2.78 -0.13 -12.92
N HIS A 89 -3.23 -1.34 -12.55
CA HIS A 89 -4.63 -1.72 -12.69
C HIS A 89 -5.56 -0.87 -11.82
N ASP A 90 -5.22 -0.68 -10.55
CA ASP A 90 -6.09 0.05 -9.61
C ASP A 90 -6.18 1.55 -9.92
N LEU A 91 -5.08 2.16 -10.37
CA LEU A 91 -5.01 3.61 -10.58
C LEU A 91 -5.34 4.04 -12.01
N LEU A 92 -5.00 3.24 -13.02
CA LEU A 92 -5.18 3.61 -14.42
C LEU A 92 -6.36 2.86 -15.04
N LEU A 93 -6.38 1.53 -14.92
CA LEU A 93 -7.35 0.71 -15.65
C LEU A 93 -8.79 0.94 -15.14
N ALA A 94 -8.98 1.11 -13.84
CA ALA A 94 -10.29 1.38 -13.26
C ALA A 94 -10.95 2.67 -13.78
N GLY A 95 -10.15 3.72 -14.04
CA GLY A 95 -10.63 4.98 -14.63
C GLY A 95 -10.75 4.92 -16.16
N TYR A 96 -9.87 4.17 -16.81
CA TYR A 96 -9.84 4.01 -18.26
C TYR A 96 -11.04 3.20 -18.80
N LEU A 97 -11.33 2.03 -18.21
CA LEU A 97 -12.31 1.09 -18.77
C LEU A 97 -13.72 1.67 -19.00
N PRO A 98 -14.26 2.55 -18.12
CA PRO A 98 -15.57 3.18 -18.37
C PRO A 98 -15.53 4.33 -19.40
N GLY A 99 -14.34 4.82 -19.76
CA GLY A 99 -14.11 6.00 -20.59
C GLY A 99 -14.54 5.84 -22.05
N ARG A 100 -14.63 6.99 -22.76
CA ARG A 100 -15.01 7.06 -24.18
C ARG A 100 -13.99 6.34 -25.06
N GLU A 101 -12.71 6.67 -24.86
CA GLU A 101 -11.58 6.04 -25.54
C GLU A 101 -11.63 4.51 -25.46
N ALA A 102 -11.82 3.94 -24.26
CA ALA A 102 -11.90 2.49 -24.09
C ALA A 102 -13.06 1.86 -24.86
N LYS A 103 -14.23 2.53 -24.91
CA LYS A 103 -15.39 2.05 -25.65
C LYS A 103 -15.17 2.12 -27.16
N GLU A 104 -14.60 3.22 -27.65
CA GLU A 104 -14.32 3.42 -29.08
C GLU A 104 -13.26 2.44 -29.59
N LEU A 105 -12.19 2.22 -28.83
CA LEU A 105 -11.17 1.22 -29.19
C LEU A 105 -11.75 -0.20 -29.23
N ASN A 106 -12.61 -0.56 -28.29
CA ASN A 106 -13.29 -1.86 -28.31
C ASN A 106 -14.23 -2.00 -29.53
N LYS A 107 -15.01 -0.95 -29.83
CA LYS A 107 -15.97 -0.95 -30.93
C LYS A 107 -15.27 -1.00 -32.29
N SER A 108 -14.30 -0.12 -32.52
CA SER A 108 -13.52 -0.07 -33.78
C SER A 108 -12.78 -1.39 -34.04
N PHE A 109 -12.23 -2.02 -32.99
CA PHE A 109 -11.63 -3.34 -33.10
C PHE A 109 -12.63 -4.41 -33.54
N ALA A 110 -13.81 -4.46 -32.92
CA ALA A 110 -14.88 -5.40 -33.29
C ALA A 110 -15.39 -5.18 -34.73
N GLU A 111 -15.47 -3.91 -35.15
CA GLU A 111 -15.93 -3.50 -36.49
C GLU A 111 -14.82 -3.53 -37.55
N ARG A 112 -13.56 -3.83 -37.18
CA ARG A 112 -12.38 -3.83 -38.05
C ARG A 112 -12.21 -2.53 -38.84
N ARG A 113 -12.51 -1.39 -38.21
CA ARG A 113 -12.31 -0.05 -38.79
C ARG A 113 -11.23 0.71 -38.03
N ALA A 114 -10.75 1.81 -38.61
CA ALA A 114 -9.93 2.76 -37.87
C ALA A 114 -10.75 3.37 -36.71
N PRO A 115 -10.13 3.61 -35.54
CA PRO A 115 -10.79 4.27 -34.45
C PRO A 115 -10.98 5.77 -34.74
N ASP A 116 -12.02 6.35 -34.15
CA ASP A 116 -12.26 7.79 -34.18
C ASP A 116 -11.35 8.49 -33.16
N ALA A 117 -10.47 9.37 -33.65
CA ALA A 117 -9.52 10.08 -32.80
C ALA A 117 -10.18 11.17 -31.95
N ASP A 118 -11.38 11.63 -32.32
CA ASP A 118 -12.13 12.64 -31.55
C ASP A 118 -12.69 12.05 -30.23
N GLU A 119 -12.70 10.73 -30.09
CA GLU A 119 -13.09 10.00 -28.87
C GLU A 119 -11.91 9.74 -27.91
N PHE A 120 -10.70 10.14 -28.28
CA PHE A 120 -9.49 9.98 -27.47
C PHE A 120 -9.28 11.19 -26.56
N GLY A 121 -8.85 10.95 -25.31
CA GLY A 121 -8.70 11.99 -24.30
C GLY A 121 -9.96 12.24 -23.46
N HIS A 122 -9.78 12.96 -22.35
CA HIS A 122 -10.86 13.32 -21.42
C HIS A 122 -11.67 14.51 -21.92
#